data_AF-A0A5N5CX36-F1
#
_entry.id   AF-A0A5N5CX36-F1
#
_cell.length_a   1.000
_cell.length_b   1.000
_cell.length_c   1.000
_cell.angle_alpha   90.00
_cell.angle_beta   90.00
_cell.angle_gamma   90.00
#
_symmetry.space_group_name_H-M   'P 1'
#
loop_
_entity.id
_entity.type
_entity.pdbx_description
1 polymer ?
#
loop_
_entity_poly.entity_id
_entity_poly.type
_entity_poly.pdbx_seq_one_letter_code
_entity_poly.pdbx_strand_id
1 'polypeptide(L)'
;MGPSLVNAYTPSQVTEMVSRAGVYKGRMHPLKVFLSSVSAGCLLSFAAASCLTANTSTWVRFPPKSQQTKHELTPSLSLAQQLQENAPGVARLLGAFVFPYGLVLIVLTGADLCTGTFMYTTVAVLHRRLSVWRMLLHWFITFWGNLAGSLFMVAIIFGYGGVFSTDPYRAEVIAFTTKKQATPDFHMIFLRGIGCNWLVCLGCFFGMQGRDLTSKIVGIWWPIFAFVSLGFDHVVANMFFIPMGIWVGNPELTVG
;
A
#
# COMPACT_ATOMS: atom_id res chain seq x y z
N MET A 1 35.97 -1.36 12.03
CA MET A 1 34.77 -2.22 11.80
C MET A 1 35.18 -3.27 10.78
N GLY A 2 35.16 -4.56 11.15
CA GLY A 2 35.54 -5.64 10.24
C GLY A 2 34.57 -5.77 9.06
N PRO A 3 34.93 -6.52 7.99
CA PRO A 3 34.05 -6.73 6.85
C PRO A 3 32.74 -7.40 7.29
N SER A 4 31.61 -6.90 6.80
CA SER A 4 30.30 -7.47 7.15
C SER A 4 30.18 -8.89 6.58
N LEU A 5 29.87 -9.87 7.44
CA LEU A 5 29.60 -11.27 7.05
C LEU A 5 28.45 -11.41 6.03
N VAL A 6 27.61 -10.39 5.93
CA VAL A 6 26.45 -10.33 5.03
C VAL A 6 26.69 -9.23 3.99
N ASN A 7 26.31 -9.46 2.73
CA ASN A 7 26.37 -8.45 1.67
C ASN A 7 25.27 -7.37 1.82
N ALA A 8 25.23 -6.70 2.98
CA ALA A 8 24.30 -5.64 3.29
C ALA A 8 24.96 -4.58 4.20
N TYR A 9 24.47 -3.34 4.17
CA TYR A 9 24.90 -2.31 5.13
C TYR A 9 24.53 -2.71 6.56
N THR A 10 25.35 -2.32 7.54
CA THR A 10 25.03 -2.58 8.94
C THR A 10 23.85 -1.70 9.39
N PRO A 11 23.08 -2.09 10.42
CA PRO A 11 22.00 -1.23 10.93
C PRO A 11 22.47 0.18 11.29
N SER A 12 23.67 0.34 11.85
CA SER A 12 24.25 1.65 12.16
C SER A 12 24.54 2.49 10.90
N GLN A 13 25.06 1.87 9.84
CA GLN A 13 25.26 2.53 8.54
C GLN A 13 23.91 2.96 7.95
N VAL A 14 22.89 2.11 8.00
CA VAL A 14 21.56 2.43 7.48
C VAL A 14 20.92 3.58 8.25
N THR A 15 20.97 3.60 9.58
CA THR A 15 20.45 4.73 10.37
C THR A 15 21.09 6.07 9.98
N GLU A 16 22.41 6.08 9.74
CA GLU A 16 23.11 7.27 9.24
C GLU A 16 22.64 7.66 7.83
N MET A 17 22.44 6.70 6.93
CA MET A 17 21.91 6.99 5.59
C MET A 17 20.46 7.49 5.64
N VAL A 18 19.59 6.91 6.47
CA VAL A 18 18.21 7.34 6.72
C VAL A 18 18.19 8.80 7.19
N SER A 19 19.06 9.16 8.14
CA SER A 19 19.22 10.53 8.62
C SER A 19 19.60 11.49 7.48
N ARG A 20 20.59 11.13 6.66
CA ARG A 20 21.01 11.96 5.51
C ARG A 20 19.91 12.12 4.46
N ALA A 21 19.19 11.04 4.16
CA ALA A 21 18.03 11.08 3.27
C ALA A 21 16.94 12.01 3.81
N GLY A 22 16.69 11.99 5.13
CA GLY A 22 15.76 12.90 5.79
C GLY A 22 16.16 14.37 5.67
N VAL A 23 17.46 14.69 5.83
CA VAL A 23 17.97 16.05 5.61
C VAL A 23 17.78 16.49 4.16
N TYR A 24 18.13 15.61 3.20
CA TYR A 24 17.94 15.90 1.78
C TYR A 24 16.47 16.21 1.49
N LYS A 25 15.55 15.29 1.86
CA LYS A 25 14.11 15.43 1.64
C LYS A 25 13.53 16.69 2.30
N GLY A 26 13.85 16.92 3.57
CA GLY A 26 13.37 18.08 4.33
C GLY A 26 13.94 19.44 3.90
N ARG A 27 14.95 19.47 3.03
CA ARG A 27 15.51 20.71 2.45
C ARG A 27 15.12 20.92 0.98
N MET A 28 14.42 19.97 0.36
CA MET A 28 13.94 20.13 -1.01
C MET A 28 12.94 21.28 -1.11
N HIS A 29 12.92 21.95 -2.26
CA HIS A 29 11.95 23.01 -2.55
C HIS A 29 10.51 22.45 -2.48
N PRO A 30 9.55 23.15 -1.83
CA PRO A 30 8.17 22.66 -1.63
C PRO A 30 7.50 22.12 -2.90
N LEU A 31 7.65 22.82 -4.03
CA LEU A 31 7.08 22.37 -5.31
C LEU A 31 7.65 21.03 -5.78
N LYS A 32 8.96 20.79 -5.58
CA LYS A 32 9.58 19.51 -5.95
C LYS A 32 9.06 18.38 -5.07
N VAL A 33 8.90 18.64 -3.77
CA VAL A 33 8.28 17.69 -2.83
C VAL A 33 6.86 17.38 -3.28
N PHE A 34 6.05 18.40 -3.59
CA PHE A 34 4.68 18.21 -4.02
C PHE A 34 4.58 17.34 -5.28
N LEU A 35 5.31 17.68 -6.35
CA LEU A 35 5.30 16.90 -7.60
C LEU A 35 5.82 15.47 -7.41
N SER A 36 6.90 15.30 -6.62
CA SER A 36 7.42 14.00 -6.23
C SER A 36 6.37 13.17 -5.47
N SER A 37 5.63 13.80 -4.58
CA SER A 37 4.55 13.16 -3.82
C SER A 37 3.31 12.85 -4.64
N VAL A 38 2.95 13.67 -5.63
CA VAL A 38 1.91 13.33 -6.61
C VAL A 38 2.28 12.04 -7.33
N SER A 39 3.51 11.94 -7.83
CA SER A 39 4.01 10.72 -8.47
C SER A 39 3.95 9.51 -7.52
N ALA A 40 4.35 9.65 -6.25
CA ALA A 40 4.25 8.57 -5.28
C ALA A 40 2.79 8.12 -5.03
N GLY A 41 1.84 9.07 -4.96
CA GLY A 41 0.41 8.77 -4.86
C GLY A 41 -0.10 7.98 -6.07
N CYS A 42 0.32 8.37 -7.28
CA CYS A 42 -0.03 7.65 -8.50
C CYS A 42 0.54 6.22 -8.51
N LEU A 43 1.83 6.06 -8.20
CA LEU A 43 2.50 4.75 -8.15
C LEU A 43 1.87 3.80 -7.14
N LEU A 44 1.53 4.29 -5.94
CA LEU A 44 0.89 3.46 -4.93
C LEU A 44 -0.55 3.08 -5.35
N SER A 45 -1.25 3.96 -6.06
CA SER A 45 -2.60 3.69 -6.55
C SER A 45 -2.62 2.59 -7.61
N PHE A 46 -1.60 2.48 -8.47
CA PHE A 46 -1.46 1.33 -9.37
C PHE A 46 -1.34 0.01 -8.62
N ALA A 47 -0.52 -0.04 -7.56
CA ALA A 47 -0.37 -1.22 -6.71
C ALA A 47 -1.66 -1.57 -5.97
N ALA A 48 -2.37 -0.56 -5.46
CA ALA A 48 -3.65 -0.74 -4.81
C ALA A 48 -4.73 -1.26 -5.79
N ALA A 49 -4.81 -0.72 -6.99
CA ALA A 49 -5.69 -1.20 -8.06
C ALA A 49 -5.37 -2.65 -8.45
N SER A 50 -4.09 -2.97 -8.63
CA SER A 50 -3.66 -4.34 -8.96
C SER A 50 -3.98 -5.34 -7.84
N CYS A 51 -3.88 -4.91 -6.58
CA CYS A 51 -4.27 -5.72 -5.42
C CYS A 51 -5.78 -6.02 -5.43
N LEU A 52 -6.64 -5.04 -5.76
CA LEU A 52 -8.08 -5.28 -5.92
C LEU A 52 -8.35 -6.29 -7.05
N THR A 53 -7.68 -6.14 -8.19
CA THR A 53 -7.78 -7.09 -9.31
C THR A 53 -7.32 -8.49 -8.90
N ALA A 54 -6.25 -8.62 -8.12
CA ALA A 54 -5.77 -9.90 -7.62
C ALA A 54 -6.71 -10.53 -6.58
N ASN A 55 -7.43 -9.71 -5.81
CA ASN A 55 -8.46 -10.19 -4.89
C ASN A 55 -9.75 -10.59 -5.62
N THR A 56 -9.99 -10.08 -6.84
CA THR A 56 -11.12 -10.55 -7.64
C THR A 56 -11.00 -12.03 -7.93
N SER A 57 -12.12 -12.68 -7.94
CA SER A 57 -12.20 -14.09 -7.58
C SER A 57 -12.21 -15.02 -8.81
N THR A 58 -11.90 -14.48 -9.99
CA THR A 58 -12.02 -15.15 -11.31
C THR A 58 -10.79 -15.89 -11.80
N TRP A 59 -9.65 -15.79 -11.10
CA TRP A 59 -8.37 -16.36 -11.55
C TRP A 59 -8.30 -17.90 -11.54
N VAL A 60 -9.21 -18.56 -10.83
CA VAL A 60 -9.24 -20.03 -10.77
C VAL A 60 -10.58 -20.49 -11.36
N ARG A 61 -10.53 -21.06 -12.56
CA ARG A 61 -11.69 -21.69 -13.21
C ARG A 61 -11.41 -23.19 -13.20
N PHE A 62 -11.86 -23.90 -12.16
CA PHE A 62 -11.80 -25.36 -12.20
C PHE A 62 -12.89 -25.89 -13.17
N PRO A 63 -12.60 -26.94 -13.95
CA PRO A 63 -13.60 -27.56 -14.80
C PRO A 63 -14.74 -28.14 -13.95
N PRO A 64 -15.98 -28.18 -14.48
CA PRO A 64 -17.13 -28.67 -13.73
C PRO A 64 -16.91 -30.12 -13.31
N LYS A 65 -17.10 -30.40 -12.02
CA LYS A 65 -17.12 -31.76 -11.48
C LYS A 65 -18.31 -32.51 -12.08
N SER A 66 -18.07 -33.30 -13.12
CA SER A 66 -19.01 -34.29 -13.66
C SER A 66 -19.25 -35.49 -12.72
N GLN A 67 -19.02 -35.36 -11.40
CA GLN A 67 -19.17 -36.45 -10.43
C GLN A 67 -19.59 -35.98 -9.02
N GLN A 68 -20.61 -35.13 -8.91
CA GLN A 68 -21.36 -35.01 -7.65
C GLN A 68 -22.81 -35.44 -7.88
N THR A 69 -23.07 -36.67 -7.46
CA THR A 69 -24.34 -37.38 -7.43
C THR A 69 -25.40 -36.62 -6.63
N LYS A 70 -26.49 -36.30 -7.35
CA LYS A 70 -27.92 -36.30 -6.98
C LYS A 70 -28.34 -35.74 -5.60
N HIS A 71 -29.28 -34.80 -5.71
CA HIS A 71 -30.20 -34.18 -4.73
C HIS A 71 -29.79 -32.82 -4.13
N GLU A 72 -30.73 -31.88 -4.29
CA GLU A 72 -30.84 -30.49 -3.80
C GLU A 72 -30.27 -29.37 -4.68
N LEU A 73 -31.21 -28.60 -5.26
CA LEU A 73 -31.00 -27.32 -5.91
C LEU A 73 -30.36 -26.33 -4.93
N THR A 74 -29.05 -26.21 -4.97
CA THR A 74 -28.35 -24.98 -4.55
C THR A 74 -27.70 -24.37 -5.79
N PRO A 75 -27.81 -23.04 -6.02
CA PRO A 75 -27.09 -22.43 -7.13
C PRO A 75 -25.61 -22.66 -6.87
N SER A 76 -24.92 -23.35 -7.78
CA SER A 76 -23.50 -23.68 -7.61
C SER A 76 -22.70 -22.39 -7.43
N LEU A 77 -22.30 -22.10 -6.19
CA LEU A 77 -21.47 -20.96 -5.83
C LEU A 77 -20.22 -20.99 -6.70
N SER A 78 -19.89 -19.83 -7.28
CA SER A 78 -18.68 -19.67 -8.07
C SER A 78 -17.45 -20.08 -7.24
N LEU A 79 -16.41 -20.65 -7.84
CA LEU A 79 -15.20 -21.06 -7.09
C LEU A 79 -14.60 -19.87 -6.30
N ALA A 80 -14.76 -18.68 -6.85
CA ALA A 80 -14.64 -17.41 -6.18
C ALA A 80 -15.25 -17.37 -4.77
N GLN A 81 -16.55 -17.65 -4.68
CA GLN A 81 -17.27 -17.81 -3.42
C GLN A 81 -16.76 -19.02 -2.64
N GLN A 82 -16.43 -20.13 -3.29
CA GLN A 82 -15.88 -21.30 -2.60
C GLN A 82 -14.49 -21.06 -1.98
N LEU A 83 -13.62 -20.23 -2.57
CA LEU A 83 -12.34 -19.83 -1.95
C LEU A 83 -12.59 -18.80 -0.85
N GLN A 84 -13.51 -17.86 -1.05
CA GLN A 84 -13.92 -16.91 -0.02
C GLN A 84 -14.55 -17.63 1.19
N GLU A 85 -15.29 -18.72 0.96
CA GLU A 85 -16.02 -19.52 1.96
C GLU A 85 -15.16 -20.64 2.58
N ASN A 86 -14.32 -21.32 1.78
CA ASN A 86 -13.55 -22.49 2.24
C ASN A 86 -12.04 -22.23 2.42
N ALA A 87 -11.48 -21.17 1.84
CA ALA A 87 -10.06 -20.82 1.96
C ALA A 87 -9.79 -19.30 1.94
N PRO A 88 -10.48 -18.48 2.76
CA PRO A 88 -10.39 -17.01 2.72
C PRO A 88 -8.96 -16.47 2.91
N GLY A 89 -8.09 -17.24 3.56
CA GLY A 89 -6.68 -16.91 3.70
C GLY A 89 -5.92 -16.88 2.37
N VAL A 90 -6.24 -17.74 1.40
CA VAL A 90 -5.49 -17.84 0.13
C VAL A 90 -5.71 -16.61 -0.75
N ALA A 91 -6.95 -16.17 -0.92
CA ALA A 91 -7.27 -14.98 -1.70
C ALA A 91 -6.58 -13.72 -1.12
N ARG A 92 -6.62 -13.59 0.21
CA ARG A 92 -5.97 -12.49 0.92
C ARG A 92 -4.45 -12.50 0.78
N LEU A 93 -3.82 -13.67 0.76
CA LEU A 93 -2.37 -13.79 0.56
C LEU A 93 -1.95 -13.46 -0.88
N LEU A 94 -2.77 -13.78 -1.89
CA LEU A 94 -2.49 -13.45 -3.28
C LEU A 94 -2.49 -11.94 -3.54
N GLY A 95 -3.53 -11.21 -3.11
CA GLY A 95 -3.54 -9.75 -3.21
C GLY A 95 -2.43 -9.10 -2.39
N ALA A 96 -2.16 -9.63 -1.18
CA ALA A 96 -1.06 -9.18 -0.35
C ALA A 96 0.31 -9.38 -1.00
N PHE A 97 0.47 -10.39 -1.84
CA PHE A 97 1.72 -10.64 -2.55
C PHE A 97 1.96 -9.66 -3.71
N VAL A 98 0.90 -9.11 -4.31
CA VAL A 98 1.01 -8.15 -5.43
C VAL A 98 1.31 -6.74 -4.92
N PHE A 99 0.66 -6.30 -3.84
CA PHE A 99 0.78 -4.91 -3.35
C PHE A 99 2.22 -4.36 -3.14
N PRO A 100 3.23 -5.14 -2.70
CA PRO A 100 4.57 -4.63 -2.37
C PRO A 100 5.30 -3.91 -3.50
N TYR A 101 5.00 -4.20 -4.77
CA TYR A 101 5.67 -3.53 -5.88
C TYR A 101 5.45 -2.00 -5.85
N GLY A 102 4.35 -1.50 -5.26
CA GLY A 102 4.09 -0.07 -5.13
C GLY A 102 5.19 0.65 -4.35
N LEU A 103 5.56 0.13 -3.17
CA LEU A 103 6.65 0.72 -2.38
C LEU A 103 8.01 0.53 -3.06
N VAL A 104 8.22 -0.60 -3.74
CA VAL A 104 9.43 -0.83 -4.55
C VAL A 104 9.60 0.28 -5.59
N LEU A 105 8.58 0.56 -6.39
CA LEU A 105 8.64 1.62 -7.41
C LEU A 105 8.92 2.99 -6.78
N ILE A 106 8.27 3.31 -5.66
CA ILE A 106 8.48 4.58 -4.94
C ILE A 106 9.93 4.71 -4.45
N VAL A 107 10.47 3.67 -3.82
CA VAL A 107 11.85 3.71 -3.28
C VAL A 107 12.88 3.78 -4.40
N LEU A 108 12.68 3.04 -5.51
CA LEU A 108 13.61 3.02 -6.63
C LEU A 108 13.58 4.30 -7.47
N THR A 109 12.41 4.92 -7.63
CA THR A 109 12.29 6.22 -8.31
C THR A 109 12.68 7.40 -7.42
N GLY A 110 12.73 7.20 -6.11
CA GLY A 110 13.04 8.25 -5.14
C GLY A 110 11.87 9.17 -4.79
N ALA A 111 10.65 8.84 -5.24
CA ALA A 111 9.44 9.61 -5.01
C ALA A 111 9.11 9.76 -3.50
N ASP A 112 8.43 10.86 -3.14
CA ASP A 112 8.15 11.20 -1.75
C ASP A 112 6.81 10.64 -1.26
N LEU A 113 6.87 9.44 -0.67
CA LEU A 113 5.75 8.83 0.05
C LEU A 113 5.71 9.32 1.51
N CYS A 114 4.57 9.89 1.91
CA CYS A 114 4.33 10.48 3.23
C CYS A 114 4.71 9.53 4.38
N THR A 115 4.21 8.28 4.37
CA THR A 115 4.47 7.27 5.41
C THR A 115 5.95 6.91 5.54
N GLY A 116 6.68 6.79 4.43
CA GLY A 116 8.13 6.59 4.45
C GLY A 116 8.90 7.80 4.98
N THR A 117 8.44 9.02 4.65
CA THR A 117 9.09 10.27 5.09
C THR A 117 9.04 10.46 6.59
N PHE A 118 8.02 9.92 7.28
CA PHE A 118 7.93 9.95 8.73
C PHE A 118 9.20 9.40 9.39
N MET A 119 9.76 8.27 8.92
CA MET A 119 11.03 7.76 9.43
C MET A 119 12.20 8.67 9.05
N TYR A 120 12.36 8.97 7.76
CA TYR A 120 13.53 9.70 7.26
C TYR A 120 13.72 11.05 7.97
N THR A 121 12.70 11.89 8.00
CA THR A 121 12.81 13.22 8.57
C THR A 121 12.82 13.20 10.10
N THR A 122 12.15 12.24 10.76
CA THR A 122 12.22 12.10 12.22
C THR A 122 13.63 11.75 12.68
N VAL A 123 14.26 10.76 12.03
CA VAL A 123 15.66 10.40 12.35
C VAL A 123 16.60 11.58 12.09
N ALA A 124 16.37 12.37 11.02
CA ALA A 124 17.14 13.59 10.77
C ALA A 124 16.97 14.67 11.85
N VAL A 125 15.76 14.83 12.39
CA VAL A 125 15.47 15.73 13.53
C VAL A 125 16.13 15.23 14.81
N LEU A 126 16.02 13.92 15.10
CA LEU A 126 16.63 13.32 16.29
C LEU A 126 18.16 13.41 16.26
N HIS A 127 18.77 13.32 15.08
CA HIS A 127 20.20 13.58 14.86
C HIS A 127 20.55 15.09 14.86
N ARG A 128 19.57 15.97 15.08
CA ARG A 128 19.71 17.45 15.09
C ARG A 128 20.22 18.03 13.77
N ARG A 129 19.91 17.41 12.63
CA ARG A 129 20.34 17.85 11.29
C ARG A 129 19.23 18.53 10.48
N LEU A 130 17.98 18.38 10.91
CA LEU A 130 16.80 19.00 10.32
C LEU A 130 15.98 19.65 11.44
N SER A 131 15.39 20.82 11.18
CA SER A 131 14.46 21.47 12.12
C SER A 131 13.11 20.74 12.13
N VAL A 132 12.44 20.68 13.29
CA VAL A 132 11.06 20.15 13.43
C VAL A 132 10.10 20.84 12.45
N TRP A 133 10.22 22.15 12.25
CA TRP A 133 9.36 22.89 11.32
C TRP A 133 9.45 22.38 9.88
N ARG A 134 10.67 22.21 9.34
CA ARG A 134 10.87 21.65 8.00
C ARG A 134 10.36 20.21 7.88
N MET A 135 10.42 19.42 8.95
CA MET A 135 9.85 18.09 8.98
C MET A 135 8.32 18.13 8.85
N LEU A 136 7.63 18.92 9.69
CA LEU A 136 6.18 19.07 9.62
C LEU A 136 5.73 19.70 8.29
N LEU A 137 6.49 20.71 7.84
CA LEU A 137 6.66 21.19 6.46
C LEU A 137 6.43 20.10 5.40
N HIS A 138 7.42 19.22 5.39
CA HIS A 138 7.52 18.13 4.44
C HIS A 138 6.34 17.16 4.58
N TRP A 139 5.97 16.76 5.80
CA TRP A 139 4.83 15.84 6.02
C TRP A 139 3.50 16.39 5.49
N PHE A 140 3.25 17.67 5.71
CA PHE A 140 2.05 18.31 5.20
C PHE A 140 2.01 18.27 3.66
N ILE A 141 3.10 18.68 3.01
CA ILE A 141 3.18 18.70 1.54
C ILE A 141 3.07 17.28 0.96
N THR A 142 3.75 16.30 1.56
CA THR A 142 3.75 14.92 1.06
C THR A 142 2.40 14.25 1.23
N PHE A 143 1.70 14.50 2.34
CA PHE A 143 0.34 14.02 2.56
C PHE A 143 -0.62 14.50 1.46
N TRP A 144 -0.65 15.81 1.20
CA TRP A 144 -1.56 16.37 0.19
C TRP A 144 -1.13 16.05 -1.24
N GLY A 145 0.18 15.97 -1.51
CA GLY A 145 0.69 15.51 -2.80
C GLY A 145 0.29 14.06 -3.09
N ASN A 146 0.46 13.16 -2.12
CA ASN A 146 0.03 11.77 -2.26
C ASN A 146 -1.48 11.66 -2.50
N LEU A 147 -2.30 12.42 -1.75
CA LEU A 147 -3.75 12.47 -1.96
C LEU A 147 -4.10 12.96 -3.37
N ALA A 148 -3.48 14.05 -3.83
CA ALA A 148 -3.72 14.59 -5.16
C ALA A 148 -3.39 13.56 -6.27
N GLY A 149 -2.28 12.84 -6.14
CA GLY A 149 -1.92 11.75 -7.05
C GLY A 149 -2.94 10.60 -7.02
N SER A 150 -3.38 10.17 -5.83
CA SER A 150 -4.39 9.13 -5.71
C SER A 150 -5.75 9.54 -6.28
N LEU A 151 -6.20 10.78 -6.04
CA LEU A 151 -7.45 11.30 -6.60
C LEU A 151 -7.37 11.44 -8.13
N PHE A 152 -6.22 11.84 -8.67
CA PHE A 152 -6.00 11.84 -10.12
C PHE A 152 -6.16 10.42 -10.70
N MET A 153 -5.58 9.41 -10.05
CA MET A 153 -5.72 8.02 -10.48
C MET A 153 -7.17 7.53 -10.38
N VAL A 154 -7.86 7.83 -9.28
CA VAL A 154 -9.27 7.44 -9.09
C VAL A 154 -10.17 8.10 -10.14
N ALA A 155 -10.08 9.42 -10.32
CA ALA A 155 -10.99 10.12 -11.22
C ALA A 155 -10.66 9.87 -12.69
N ILE A 156 -9.40 10.10 -13.10
CA ILE A 156 -9.03 10.16 -14.52
C ILE A 156 -8.70 8.78 -15.07
N ILE A 157 -7.87 8.01 -14.38
CA ILE A 157 -7.32 6.76 -14.92
C ILE A 157 -8.28 5.59 -14.70
N PHE A 158 -8.74 5.38 -13.48
CA PHE A 158 -9.56 4.20 -13.15
C PHE A 158 -11.06 4.47 -13.23
N GLY A 159 -11.49 5.66 -12.84
CA GLY A 159 -12.88 6.08 -12.80
C GLY A 159 -13.46 6.32 -14.18
N TYR A 160 -13.02 7.38 -14.87
CA TYR A 160 -13.40 7.63 -16.26
C TYR A 160 -12.89 6.54 -17.21
N GLY A 161 -11.78 5.89 -16.90
CA GLY A 161 -11.30 4.73 -17.65
C GLY A 161 -12.11 3.45 -17.46
N GLY A 162 -13.07 3.42 -16.51
CA GLY A 162 -14.00 2.30 -16.33
C GLY A 162 -13.37 1.00 -15.81
N VAL A 163 -12.21 1.06 -15.16
CA VAL A 163 -11.43 -0.16 -14.79
C VAL A 163 -12.17 -1.05 -13.78
N PHE A 164 -12.94 -0.44 -12.87
CA PHE A 164 -13.73 -1.14 -11.84
C PHE A 164 -15.24 -0.93 -12.02
N SER A 165 -15.73 -0.56 -13.20
CA SER A 165 -17.15 -0.22 -13.40
C SER A 165 -18.08 -1.42 -13.55
N THR A 166 -17.54 -2.61 -13.83
CA THR A 166 -18.31 -3.84 -14.04
C THR A 166 -17.96 -4.92 -13.04
N ASP A 167 -18.89 -5.84 -12.80
CA ASP A 167 -18.62 -7.03 -12.01
C ASP A 167 -17.65 -7.99 -12.74
N PRO A 168 -16.81 -8.74 -11.99
CA PRO A 168 -16.76 -8.84 -10.52
C PRO A 168 -15.95 -7.74 -9.82
N TYR A 169 -15.30 -6.85 -10.58
CA TYR A 169 -14.37 -5.84 -10.06
C TYR A 169 -15.08 -4.79 -9.19
N ARG A 170 -16.24 -4.32 -9.63
CA ARG A 170 -17.07 -3.38 -8.87
C ARG A 170 -17.46 -3.95 -7.50
N ALA A 171 -17.99 -5.18 -7.48
CA ALA A 171 -18.36 -5.86 -6.24
C ALA A 171 -17.17 -6.02 -5.26
N GLU A 172 -15.98 -6.36 -5.75
CA GLU A 172 -14.78 -6.48 -4.91
C GLU A 172 -14.36 -5.14 -4.31
N VAL A 173 -14.41 -4.04 -5.08
CA VAL A 173 -14.11 -2.70 -4.54
C VAL A 173 -15.06 -2.33 -3.40
N ILE A 174 -16.37 -2.57 -3.59
CA ILE A 174 -17.38 -2.30 -2.55
C ILE A 174 -17.07 -3.16 -1.31
N ALA A 175 -16.90 -4.47 -1.48
CA ALA A 175 -16.63 -5.39 -0.37
C ALA A 175 -15.33 -5.05 0.39
N PHE A 176 -14.26 -4.71 -0.33
CA PHE A 176 -12.96 -4.36 0.26
C PHE A 176 -13.06 -3.07 1.08
N THR A 177 -13.72 -2.04 0.54
CA THR A 177 -13.79 -0.72 1.16
C THR A 177 -14.75 -0.68 2.36
N THR A 178 -15.86 -1.42 2.31
CA THR A 178 -16.74 -1.64 3.48
C THR A 178 -15.97 -2.26 4.64
N LYS A 179 -15.25 -3.36 4.41
CA LYS A 179 -14.44 -4.04 5.44
C LYS A 179 -13.33 -3.17 6.02
N LYS A 180 -12.87 -2.18 5.26
CA LYS A 180 -11.77 -1.32 5.65
C LYS A 180 -12.21 -0.11 6.47
N GLN A 181 -13.34 0.48 6.13
CA GLN A 181 -13.75 1.79 6.66
C GLN A 181 -15.08 1.78 7.38
N ALA A 182 -16.06 0.97 6.96
CA ALA A 182 -17.40 0.97 7.56
C ALA A 182 -17.51 0.01 8.77
N THR A 183 -16.82 -1.13 8.72
CA THR A 183 -16.93 -2.15 9.77
C THR A 183 -16.09 -1.92 11.04
N PRO A 184 -14.85 -1.39 10.99
CA PRO A 184 -14.01 -1.29 12.19
C PRO A 184 -14.24 0.00 12.97
N ASP A 185 -14.14 -0.07 14.30
CA ASP A 185 -14.12 1.12 15.15
C ASP A 185 -12.83 1.93 14.96
N PHE A 186 -12.90 3.23 15.27
CA PHE A 186 -11.77 4.16 15.16
C PHE A 186 -10.48 3.65 15.81
N HIS A 187 -10.56 3.10 17.02
CA HIS A 187 -9.38 2.60 17.74
C HIS A 187 -8.71 1.42 17.01
N MET A 188 -9.48 0.58 16.32
CA MET A 188 -8.94 -0.52 15.52
C MET A 188 -8.16 0.01 14.33
N ILE A 189 -8.71 1.01 13.62
CA ILE A 189 -8.04 1.68 12.49
C ILE A 189 -6.74 2.34 12.96
N PHE A 190 -6.78 3.02 14.11
CA PHE A 190 -5.61 3.68 14.68
C PHE A 190 -4.48 2.68 14.99
N LEU A 191 -4.78 1.58 15.70
CA LEU A 191 -3.79 0.55 16.02
C LEU A 191 -3.24 -0.17 14.78
N ARG A 192 -4.11 -0.46 13.81
CA ARG A 192 -3.70 -1.00 12.50
C ARG A 192 -2.79 -0.03 11.76
N GLY A 193 -3.04 1.27 11.84
CA GLY A 193 -2.20 2.32 11.26
C GLY A 193 -0.78 2.34 11.85
N ILE A 194 -0.66 2.16 13.17
CA ILE A 194 0.66 2.04 13.85
C ILE A 194 1.42 0.83 13.30
N GLY A 195 0.79 -0.34 13.29
CA GLY A 195 1.40 -1.57 12.78
C GLY A 195 1.78 -1.47 11.29
N CYS A 196 0.92 -0.84 10.49
CA CYS A 196 1.19 -0.57 9.08
C CYS A 196 2.46 0.26 8.91
N ASN A 197 2.52 1.42 9.56
CA ASN A 197 3.61 2.36 9.33
C ASN A 197 4.94 1.85 9.89
N TRP A 198 4.91 1.05 10.96
CA TRP A 198 6.11 0.36 11.45
C TRP A 198 6.71 -0.54 10.37
N LEU A 199 5.89 -1.35 9.70
CA LEU A 199 6.32 -2.23 8.60
C LEU A 199 6.72 -1.46 7.34
N VAL A 200 6.06 -0.34 7.02
CA VAL A 200 6.47 0.55 5.91
C VAL A 200 7.85 1.16 6.16
N CYS A 201 8.10 1.64 7.38
CA CYS A 201 9.40 2.19 7.77
C CYS A 201 10.48 1.10 7.74
N LEU A 202 10.15 -0.12 8.20
CA LEU A 202 11.06 -1.27 8.11
C LEU A 202 11.38 -1.65 6.66
N GLY A 203 10.39 -1.65 5.77
CA GLY A 203 10.60 -1.87 4.34
C GLY A 203 11.52 -0.81 3.72
N CYS A 204 11.30 0.46 4.04
CA CYS A 204 12.20 1.55 3.65
C CYS A 204 13.64 1.35 4.18
N PHE A 205 13.77 0.94 5.45
CA PHE A 205 15.06 0.66 6.08
C PHE A 205 15.80 -0.49 5.37
N PHE A 206 15.13 -1.62 5.12
CA PHE A 206 15.72 -2.75 4.37
C PHE A 206 16.03 -2.38 2.92
N GLY A 207 15.21 -1.55 2.28
CA GLY A 207 15.49 -0.98 0.96
C GLY A 207 16.75 -0.10 0.93
N MET A 208 17.15 0.51 2.05
CA MET A 208 18.43 1.20 2.18
C MET A 208 19.58 0.28 2.59
N GLN A 209 19.27 -0.85 3.22
CA GLN A 209 20.24 -1.84 3.68
C GLN A 209 20.83 -2.67 2.52
N GLY A 210 20.05 -2.92 1.47
CA GLY A 210 20.49 -3.63 0.27
C GLY A 210 21.50 -2.84 -0.56
N ARG A 211 22.52 -3.53 -1.09
CA ARG A 211 23.58 -2.93 -1.94
C ARG A 211 23.27 -2.99 -3.43
N ASP A 212 22.52 -3.99 -3.86
CA ASP A 212 22.06 -4.18 -5.23
C ASP A 212 20.53 -4.07 -5.34
N LEU A 213 20.02 -3.93 -6.57
CA LEU A 213 18.60 -3.75 -6.83
C LEU A 213 17.72 -4.89 -6.29
N THR A 214 18.15 -6.14 -6.47
CA THR A 214 17.39 -7.33 -6.07
C THR A 214 17.24 -7.39 -4.55
N SER A 215 18.33 -7.17 -3.80
CA SER A 215 18.30 -7.13 -2.34
C SER A 215 17.35 -6.06 -1.81
N LYS A 216 17.27 -4.89 -2.47
CA LYS A 216 16.32 -3.83 -2.09
C LYS A 216 14.89 -4.25 -2.33
N ILE A 217 14.60 -4.84 -3.49
CA ILE A 217 13.25 -5.34 -3.82
C ILE A 217 12.80 -6.37 -2.78
N VAL A 218 13.63 -7.39 -2.52
CA VAL A 218 13.31 -8.47 -1.56
C VAL A 218 13.16 -7.93 -0.14
N GLY A 219 14.04 -7.02 0.28
CA GLY A 219 13.98 -6.39 1.60
C GLY A 219 12.72 -5.55 1.81
N ILE A 220 12.24 -4.87 0.77
CA ILE A 220 10.96 -4.14 0.80
C ILE A 220 9.77 -5.10 0.76
N TRP A 221 9.85 -6.20 -0.01
CA TRP A 221 8.69 -7.04 -0.31
C TRP A 221 8.00 -7.61 0.93
N TRP A 222 8.79 -8.20 1.84
CA TRP A 222 8.25 -8.97 2.96
C TRP A 222 7.55 -8.13 4.05
N PRO A 223 8.11 -6.99 4.52
CA PRO A 223 7.38 -6.12 5.45
C PRO A 223 6.05 -5.63 4.88
N ILE A 224 6.00 -5.34 3.58
CA ILE A 224 4.79 -4.85 2.92
C ILE A 224 3.77 -5.96 2.73
N PHE A 225 4.21 -7.13 2.28
CA PHE A 225 3.38 -8.34 2.25
C PHE A 225 2.76 -8.64 3.62
N ALA A 226 3.54 -8.52 4.69
CA ALA A 226 3.06 -8.76 6.05
C ALA A 226 1.92 -7.80 6.45
N PHE A 227 2.07 -6.48 6.26
CA PHE A 227 1.00 -5.57 6.70
C PHE A 227 -0.27 -5.73 5.85
N VAL A 228 -0.13 -6.03 4.55
CA VAL A 228 -1.28 -6.19 3.65
C VAL A 228 -2.01 -7.49 3.95
N SER A 229 -1.28 -8.59 4.17
CA SER A 229 -1.89 -9.86 4.58
C SER A 229 -2.54 -9.77 5.96
N LEU A 230 -2.03 -8.92 6.86
CA LEU A 230 -2.65 -8.62 8.17
C LEU A 230 -3.79 -7.60 8.08
N GLY A 231 -4.01 -6.98 6.92
CA GLY A 231 -5.11 -6.03 6.69
C GLY A 231 -4.95 -4.75 7.50
N PHE A 232 -3.71 -4.29 7.66
CA PHE A 232 -3.42 -3.04 8.33
C PHE A 232 -3.76 -1.83 7.45
N ASP A 233 -3.97 -0.69 8.10
CA ASP A 233 -4.46 0.53 7.47
C ASP A 233 -3.33 1.46 7.06
N HIS A 234 -3.08 1.52 5.75
CA HIS A 234 -2.10 2.43 5.16
C HIS A 234 -2.80 3.69 4.66
N VAL A 235 -2.51 4.83 5.29
CA VAL A 235 -3.17 6.11 4.98
C VAL A 235 -3.13 6.45 3.48
N VAL A 236 -1.98 6.33 2.82
CA VAL A 236 -1.86 6.67 1.38
C VAL A 236 -2.51 5.63 0.47
N ALA A 237 -2.61 4.38 0.90
CA ALA A 237 -3.36 3.39 0.12
C ALA A 237 -4.87 3.67 0.24
N ASN A 238 -5.32 4.12 1.42
CA ASN A 238 -6.70 4.50 1.67
C ASN A 238 -7.10 5.79 0.92
N MET A 239 -6.14 6.68 0.61
CA MET A 239 -6.34 7.80 -0.32
C MET A 239 -6.74 7.35 -1.74
N PHE A 240 -6.49 6.09 -2.11
CA PHE A 240 -7.00 5.48 -3.33
C PHE A 240 -8.25 4.63 -3.06
N PHE A 241 -8.19 3.70 -2.10
CA PHE A 241 -9.26 2.72 -1.88
C PHE A 241 -10.60 3.38 -1.54
N ILE A 242 -10.62 4.33 -0.60
CA ILE A 242 -11.89 4.92 -0.13
C ILE A 242 -12.52 5.77 -1.24
N PRO A 243 -11.80 6.68 -1.93
CA PRO A 243 -12.39 7.41 -3.05
C PRO A 243 -12.82 6.50 -4.20
N MET A 244 -12.11 5.40 -4.47
CA MET A 244 -12.55 4.42 -5.48
C MET A 244 -13.85 3.72 -5.07
N GLY A 245 -14.01 3.38 -3.77
CA GLY A 245 -15.25 2.84 -3.21
C GLY A 245 -16.43 3.79 -3.36
N ILE A 246 -16.22 5.08 -3.07
CA ILE A 246 -17.22 6.13 -3.30
C ILE A 246 -17.56 6.23 -4.80
N TRP A 247 -16.55 6.22 -5.67
CA TRP A 247 -16.73 6.34 -7.12
C TRP A 247 -17.60 5.22 -7.71
N VAL A 248 -17.42 3.97 -7.28
CA VAL A 248 -18.23 2.83 -7.75
C VAL A 248 -19.60 2.72 -7.07
N GLY A 249 -19.92 3.65 -6.17
CA GLY A 249 -21.20 3.75 -5.48
C GLY A 249 -21.35 2.80 -4.29
N ASN A 250 -20.32 2.66 -3.44
CA ASN A 250 -20.48 1.98 -2.16
C ASN A 250 -21.44 2.79 -1.26
N PRO A 251 -22.61 2.25 -0.85
CA PRO A 251 -23.62 2.99 -0.09
C PRO A 251 -23.22 3.29 1.36
N GLU A 252 -22.21 2.62 1.91
CA GLU A 252 -21.77 2.80 3.30
C GLU A 252 -20.68 3.88 3.44
N LEU A 253 -20.19 4.43 2.34
CA LEU A 253 -19.09 5.39 2.33
C LEU A 253 -19.55 6.76 1.83
N THR A 254 -19.19 7.80 2.57
CA THR A 254 -19.34 9.19 2.15
C THR A 254 -18.00 9.92 2.30
N VAL A 255 -17.96 11.20 1.92
CA VAL A 255 -16.76 12.04 2.10
C VAL A 255 -16.50 12.35 3.58
N GLY A 256 -17.50 12.25 4.45
CA GLY A 256 -17.42 12.49 5.89
C GLY A 256 -17.72 11.25 6.73
#